data_AF-A0A812PPC1-F1
#
_entry.id   AF-A0A812PPC1-F1
#
_cell.length_a   1.000
_cell.length_b   1.000
_cell.length_c   1.000
_cell.angle_alpha   90.00
_cell.angle_beta   90.00
_cell.angle_gamma   90.00
#
_symmetry.space_group_name_H-M   'P 1'
#
loop_
_entity.id
_entity.type
_entity.pdbx_description
1 polymer ?
#
loop_
_entity_poly.entity_id
_entity_poly.type
_entity_poly.pdbx_seq_one_letter_code
_entity_poly.pdbx_strand_id
1 'polypeptide(L)'
;MDVLVRTLAGRECRIRLPDTATVLDAKLALQTALEVPRKEQRLLAGTSVLQEEELLLRTAQKAEAVDDTGTVQLSLIRLDPQRPGLLEGLAGGWLSLQDLSEELRGDREIVLAAVESCGWALEFASSLLRTDPSVVLRAVRSDALALEFASEALRRDSGIVLEAVSRNGWALCFASEELRRSREIVMAAVASIWGM
;
A
#
# COMPACT_ATOMS: atom_id res chain seq x y z
N MET A 1 -9.07 -0.88 -33.70
CA MET A 1 -7.90 -0.08 -33.31
C MET A 1 -6.67 -0.94 -33.07
N ASP A 2 -5.50 -0.42 -33.42
CA ASP A 2 -4.21 -1.01 -33.04
C ASP A 2 -3.77 -0.40 -31.70
N VAL A 3 -3.28 -1.24 -30.79
CA VAL A 3 -2.84 -0.85 -29.45
C VAL A 3 -1.41 -1.33 -29.25
N LEU A 4 -0.52 -0.40 -28.91
CA LEU A 4 0.87 -0.66 -28.56
C LEU A 4 1.02 -0.58 -27.04
N VAL A 5 1.42 -1.69 -26.43
CA VAL A 5 1.63 -1.81 -24.98
C VAL A 5 3.12 -1.93 -24.71
N ARG A 6 3.66 -1.02 -23.91
CA ARG A 6 5.05 -1.00 -23.48
C ARG A 6 5.18 -1.47 -22.04
N THR A 7 6.06 -2.41 -21.78
CA THR A 7 6.41 -2.82 -20.41
C THR A 7 7.56 -1.97 -19.88
N LEU A 8 7.68 -1.84 -18.56
CA LEU A 8 8.85 -1.19 -17.93
C LEU A 8 10.17 -1.88 -18.25
N ALA A 9 10.13 -3.16 -18.61
CA ALA A 9 11.29 -3.93 -19.07
C ALA A 9 11.68 -3.63 -20.53
N GLY A 10 11.02 -2.67 -21.19
CA GLY A 10 11.30 -2.27 -22.58
C GLY A 10 10.73 -3.21 -23.64
N ARG A 11 9.97 -4.26 -23.26
CA ARG A 11 9.25 -5.08 -24.24
C ARG A 11 8.02 -4.33 -24.75
N GLU A 12 7.84 -4.36 -26.06
CA GLU A 12 6.66 -3.82 -26.72
C GLU A 12 5.76 -4.96 -27.23
N CYS A 13 4.46 -4.83 -27.07
CA CYS A 13 3.46 -5.78 -27.54
C CYS A 13 2.38 -5.04 -28.34
N ARG A 14 2.08 -5.52 -29.55
CA ARG A 14 1.01 -4.98 -30.38
C ARG A 14 -0.18 -5.92 -30.34
N ILE A 15 -1.33 -5.39 -29.96
CA ILE A 15 -2.60 -6.12 -29.98
C ILE A 15 -3.60 -5.34 -30.82
N ARG A 16 -4.48 -6.06 -31.51
CA ARG A 16 -5.57 -5.47 -32.29
C ARG A 16 -6.89 -5.76 -31.59
N LEU A 17 -7.64 -4.70 -31.31
CA LEU A 17 -8.92 -4.77 -30.60
C LEU A 17 -10.00 -4.01 -31.39
N PRO A 18 -11.29 -4.37 -31.27
CA PRO A 18 -12.36 -3.57 -31.82
C PRO A 18 -12.44 -2.20 -31.13
N ASP A 19 -12.98 -1.19 -31.80
CA ASP A 19 -13.03 0.18 -31.26
C ASP A 19 -13.99 0.32 -30.07
N THR A 20 -14.87 -0.68 -29.87
CA THR A 20 -15.76 -0.83 -28.71
C THR A 20 -15.13 -1.58 -27.54
N ALA A 21 -13.85 -1.98 -27.65
CA ALA A 21 -13.18 -2.77 -26.62
C ALA A 21 -13.00 -1.96 -25.33
N THR A 22 -13.18 -2.66 -24.23
CA THR A 22 -12.90 -2.16 -22.88
C THR A 22 -11.46 -2.43 -22.49
N VAL A 23 -11.04 -1.82 -21.38
CA VAL A 23 -9.74 -2.12 -20.76
C VAL A 23 -9.66 -3.59 -20.33
N LEU A 24 -10.79 -4.19 -19.92
CA LEU A 24 -10.86 -5.63 -19.64
C LEU A 24 -10.48 -6.48 -20.85
N ASP A 25 -11.01 -6.16 -22.04
CA ASP A 25 -10.70 -6.89 -23.28
C ASP A 25 -9.21 -6.79 -23.63
N ALA A 26 -8.62 -5.61 -23.43
CA ALA A 26 -7.18 -5.44 -23.61
C ALA A 26 -6.36 -6.26 -22.62
N LYS A 27 -6.75 -6.29 -21.33
CA LYS A 27 -6.05 -7.12 -20.34
C LYS A 27 -6.14 -8.62 -20.67
N LEU A 28 -7.29 -9.08 -21.14
CA LEU A 28 -7.46 -10.48 -21.56
C LEU A 28 -6.59 -10.82 -22.77
N ALA A 29 -6.54 -9.93 -23.77
CA ALA A 29 -5.64 -10.09 -24.92
C ALA A 29 -4.16 -10.10 -24.50
N LEU A 30 -3.76 -9.22 -23.60
CA LEU A 30 -2.38 -9.16 -23.08
C LEU A 30 -2.03 -10.35 -22.20
N GLN A 31 -2.99 -10.93 -21.49
CA GLN A 31 -2.76 -12.15 -20.71
C GLN A 31 -2.29 -13.28 -21.60
N THR A 32 -2.94 -13.46 -22.74
CA THR A 32 -2.55 -14.48 -23.73
C THR A 32 -1.25 -14.13 -24.43
N ALA A 33 -1.01 -12.85 -24.75
CA ALA A 33 0.14 -12.42 -25.55
C ALA A 33 1.46 -12.30 -24.74
N LEU A 34 1.39 -11.91 -23.47
CA LEU A 34 2.54 -11.64 -22.61
C LEU A 34 2.71 -12.67 -21.49
N GLU A 35 1.80 -13.64 -21.37
CA GLU A 35 1.73 -14.62 -20.26
C GLU A 35 1.70 -13.94 -18.88
N VAL A 36 1.15 -12.72 -18.80
CA VAL A 36 0.95 -11.98 -17.55
C VAL A 36 -0.52 -12.11 -17.16
N PRO A 37 -0.89 -12.83 -16.10
CA PRO A 37 -2.28 -12.94 -15.64
C PRO A 37 -2.99 -11.59 -15.49
N ARG A 38 -4.27 -11.49 -15.84
CA ARG A 38 -5.06 -10.24 -15.75
C ARG A 38 -4.90 -9.49 -14.42
N LYS A 39 -4.85 -10.22 -13.30
CA LYS A 39 -4.70 -9.66 -11.95
C LYS A 39 -3.32 -9.01 -11.71
N GLU A 40 -2.30 -9.43 -12.46
CA GLU A 40 -0.96 -8.86 -12.44
C GLU A 40 -0.83 -7.65 -13.38
N GLN A 41 -1.86 -7.30 -14.14
CA GLN A 41 -1.77 -6.23 -15.14
C GLN A 41 -2.35 -4.91 -14.64
N ARG A 42 -1.48 -3.90 -14.55
CA ARG A 42 -1.88 -2.50 -14.40
C ARG A 42 -1.53 -1.73 -15.67
N LEU A 43 -2.57 -1.30 -16.38
CA LEU A 43 -2.46 -0.53 -17.61
C LEU A 43 -2.58 0.96 -17.34
N LEU A 44 -1.71 1.73 -17.98
CA LEU A 44 -1.72 3.18 -17.94
C LEU A 44 -1.80 3.76 -19.36
N ALA A 45 -2.59 4.81 -19.54
CA ALA A 45 -2.56 5.68 -20.71
C ALA A 45 -1.91 7.01 -20.29
N GLY A 46 -0.71 7.28 -20.78
CA GLY A 46 0.12 8.39 -20.28
C GLY A 46 0.36 8.24 -18.77
N THR A 47 -0.18 9.17 -17.98
CA THR A 47 -0.10 9.16 -16.50
C THR A 47 -1.36 8.59 -15.83
N SER A 48 -2.40 8.24 -16.59
CA SER A 48 -3.69 7.83 -16.04
C SER A 48 -3.80 6.32 -15.93
N VAL A 49 -4.13 5.83 -14.73
CA VAL A 49 -4.42 4.41 -14.48
C VAL A 49 -5.80 4.06 -15.03
N LEU A 50 -5.87 3.04 -15.88
CA LEU A 50 -7.11 2.63 -16.54
C LEU A 50 -7.91 1.63 -15.68
N GLN A 51 -9.23 1.82 -15.62
CA GLN A 51 -10.16 0.92 -14.93
C GLN A 51 -10.76 -0.10 -15.91
N GLU A 52 -11.05 -1.33 -15.46
CA GLU A 52 -11.44 -2.44 -16.35
C GLU A 52 -12.71 -2.15 -17.19
N GLU A 53 -13.64 -1.36 -16.64
CA GLU A 53 -14.95 -1.07 -17.25
C GLU A 53 -14.91 0.05 -18.30
N GLU A 54 -13.79 0.75 -18.44
CA GLU A 54 -13.67 1.90 -19.32
C GLU A 54 -13.48 1.49 -20.79
N LEU A 55 -14.04 2.29 -21.72
CA LEU A 55 -13.75 2.17 -23.14
C LEU A 55 -12.35 2.66 -23.44
N LEU A 56 -11.50 1.76 -23.94
CA LEU A 56 -10.06 1.98 -24.04
C LEU A 56 -9.69 3.08 -25.04
N LEU A 57 -10.40 3.18 -26.17
CA LEU A 57 -10.18 4.24 -27.15
C LEU A 57 -10.51 5.63 -26.59
N ARG A 58 -11.61 5.74 -25.84
CA ARG A 58 -12.08 7.01 -25.28
C ARG A 58 -11.16 7.50 -24.16
N THR A 59 -10.70 6.61 -23.29
CA THR A 59 -9.76 6.95 -22.22
C THR A 59 -8.38 7.27 -22.78
N ALA A 60 -7.91 6.54 -23.79
CA ALA A 60 -6.67 6.85 -24.47
C ALA A 60 -6.69 8.22 -25.16
N GLN A 61 -7.77 8.56 -25.87
CA GLN A 61 -7.93 9.89 -26.47
C GLN A 61 -7.94 11.00 -25.42
N LYS A 62 -8.67 10.80 -24.32
CA LYS A 62 -8.70 11.75 -23.20
C LYS A 62 -7.33 11.95 -22.55
N ALA A 63 -6.52 10.90 -22.52
CA ALA A 63 -5.17 10.91 -21.95
C ALA A 63 -4.09 11.31 -22.97
N GLU A 64 -4.47 11.75 -24.18
CA GLU A 64 -3.55 12.08 -25.28
C GLU A 64 -2.56 10.93 -25.60
N ALA A 65 -2.99 9.70 -25.33
CA ALA A 65 -2.21 8.49 -25.49
C ALA A 65 -2.47 7.82 -26.84
N VAL A 66 -2.76 8.61 -27.87
CA VAL A 66 -2.98 8.16 -29.25
C VAL A 66 -1.97 8.88 -30.12
N ASP A 67 -1.18 8.14 -30.88
CA ASP A 67 -0.18 8.74 -31.76
C ASP A 67 -0.80 9.25 -33.07
N ASP A 68 0.02 9.93 -33.89
CA ASP A 68 -0.38 10.49 -35.18
C ASP A 68 -0.91 9.44 -36.17
N THR A 69 -0.63 8.16 -35.94
CA THR A 69 -1.11 7.04 -36.78
C THR A 69 -2.45 6.48 -36.30
N GLY A 70 -2.98 6.98 -35.18
CA GLY A 70 -4.19 6.48 -34.55
C GLY A 70 -3.97 5.24 -33.68
N THR A 71 -2.72 4.90 -33.35
CA THR A 71 -2.39 3.77 -32.48
C THR A 71 -2.47 4.20 -31.03
N VAL A 72 -3.18 3.41 -30.22
CA VAL A 72 -3.29 3.66 -28.77
C VAL A 72 -2.03 3.18 -28.06
N GLN A 73 -1.38 4.08 -27.32
CA GLN A 73 -0.14 3.85 -26.58
C GLN A 73 -0.43 3.61 -25.11
N LEU A 74 -0.10 2.42 -24.60
CA LEU A 74 -0.30 2.05 -23.20
C LEU A 74 1.01 1.60 -22.55
N SER A 75 1.10 1.79 -21.23
CA SER A 75 2.16 1.21 -20.41
C SER A 75 1.59 0.10 -19.52
N LEU A 76 2.24 -1.05 -19.51
CA LEU A 76 1.92 -2.18 -18.63
C LEU A 76 2.94 -2.27 -17.49
N ILE A 77 2.43 -2.20 -16.27
CA ILE A 77 3.17 -2.53 -15.04
C ILE A 77 2.71 -3.91 -14.59
N ARG A 78 3.67 -4.83 -14.43
CA ARG A 78 3.42 -6.15 -13.85
C ARG A 78 3.41 -6.03 -12.32
N LEU A 79 2.27 -6.31 -11.70
CA LEU A 79 2.16 -6.53 -10.26
C LEU A 79 2.52 -7.97 -9.93
N ASP A 80 3.09 -8.18 -8.75
CA ASP A 80 3.37 -9.52 -8.22
C ASP A 80 2.06 -10.31 -8.04
N PRO A 81 1.92 -11.53 -8.61
CA PRO A 81 0.72 -12.37 -8.51
C PRO A 81 0.27 -12.66 -7.09
N GLN A 82 1.22 -12.73 -6.16
CA GLN A 82 0.92 -13.06 -4.78
C GLN A 82 0.37 -11.85 -4.03
N ARG A 83 0.56 -10.63 -4.54
CA ARG A 83 0.20 -9.40 -3.82
C ARG A 83 -1.26 -9.34 -3.36
N PRO A 84 -2.28 -9.64 -4.20
CA PRO A 84 -3.66 -9.65 -3.73
C PRO A 84 -3.90 -10.70 -2.64
N GLY A 85 -3.35 -11.91 -2.80
CA GLY A 85 -3.49 -12.98 -1.81
C GLY A 85 -2.74 -12.70 -0.51
N LEU A 86 -1.59 -12.03 -0.59
CA LEU A 86 -0.82 -11.55 0.56
C LEU A 86 -1.63 -10.50 1.32
N LEU A 87 -2.19 -9.51 0.62
CA LEU A 87 -3.01 -8.46 1.24
C LEU A 87 -4.27 -9.04 1.88
N GLU A 88 -4.98 -9.94 1.18
CA GLU A 88 -6.14 -10.65 1.73
C GLU A 88 -5.76 -11.47 2.96
N GLY A 89 -4.60 -12.14 2.94
CA GLY A 89 -4.15 -12.96 4.06
C GLY A 89 -3.75 -12.15 5.29
N LEU A 90 -3.08 -11.01 5.09
CA LEU A 90 -2.74 -10.09 6.18
C LEU A 90 -4.00 -9.46 6.77
N ALA A 91 -4.92 -8.99 5.92
CA ALA A 91 -6.20 -8.44 6.35
C ALA A 91 -7.08 -9.48 7.05
N GLY A 92 -7.01 -10.75 6.63
CA GLY A 92 -7.71 -11.86 7.24
C GLY A 92 -7.05 -12.44 8.49
N GLY A 93 -5.83 -12.03 8.81
CA GLY A 93 -5.08 -12.46 10.00
C GLY A 93 -4.55 -13.89 9.96
N TRP A 94 -4.72 -14.63 8.85
CA TRP A 94 -4.17 -15.98 8.66
C TRP A 94 -2.76 -15.98 8.04
N LEU A 95 -2.24 -14.80 7.67
CA LEU A 95 -0.86 -14.59 7.25
C LEU A 95 -0.22 -13.58 8.21
N SER A 96 0.98 -13.88 8.70
CA SER A 96 1.75 -12.98 9.57
C SER A 96 2.87 -12.30 8.78
N LEU A 97 3.14 -11.04 9.09
CA LEU A 97 4.23 -10.29 8.47
C LEU A 97 5.60 -10.94 8.74
N GLN A 98 5.78 -11.60 9.89
CA GLN A 98 7.04 -12.27 10.26
C GLN A 98 7.41 -13.42 9.32
N ASP A 99 6.42 -14.04 8.67
CA ASP A 99 6.60 -15.19 7.79
C ASP A 99 6.96 -14.77 6.36
N LEU A 100 6.95 -13.46 6.07
CA LEU A 100 7.29 -12.90 4.77
C LEU A 100 8.79 -12.62 4.64
N SER A 101 9.26 -12.61 3.39
CA SER A 101 10.64 -12.26 3.07
C SER A 101 10.98 -10.83 3.52
N GLU A 102 12.28 -10.57 3.73
CA GLU A 102 12.77 -9.23 4.13
C GLU A 102 12.33 -8.14 3.14
N GLU A 103 12.28 -8.45 1.84
CA GLU A 103 11.84 -7.52 0.80
C GLU A 103 10.37 -7.12 1.00
N LEU A 104 9.50 -8.07 1.32
CA LEU A 104 8.08 -7.82 1.58
C LEU A 104 7.86 -7.12 2.92
N ARG A 105 8.70 -7.38 3.93
CA ARG A 105 8.72 -6.61 5.19
C ARG A 105 9.22 -5.18 5.01
N GLY A 106 9.86 -4.88 3.88
CA GLY A 106 10.20 -3.54 3.41
C GLY A 106 9.13 -2.88 2.52
N ASP A 107 8.10 -3.62 2.10
CA ASP A 107 7.05 -3.09 1.24
C ASP A 107 5.99 -2.36 2.08
N ARG A 108 5.86 -1.05 1.84
CA ARG A 108 4.97 -0.19 2.62
C ARG A 108 3.50 -0.62 2.56
N GLU A 109 3.01 -1.10 1.42
CA GLU A 109 1.60 -1.49 1.28
C GLU A 109 1.32 -2.78 2.05
N ILE A 110 2.23 -3.75 1.96
CA ILE A 110 2.18 -5.02 2.69
C ILE A 110 2.21 -4.75 4.20
N VAL A 111 3.15 -3.93 4.66
CA VAL A 111 3.25 -3.57 6.09
C VAL A 111 2.01 -2.82 6.56
N LEU A 112 1.46 -1.89 5.77
CA LEU A 112 0.23 -1.19 6.13
C LEU A 112 -0.96 -2.15 6.32
N ALA A 113 -1.14 -3.10 5.39
CA ALA A 113 -2.19 -4.10 5.53
C ALA A 113 -2.01 -4.97 6.79
N ALA A 114 -0.76 -5.34 7.10
CA ALA A 114 -0.43 -6.11 8.30
C ALA A 114 -0.73 -5.34 9.59
N VAL A 115 -0.28 -4.08 9.70
CA VAL A 115 -0.45 -3.28 10.93
C VAL A 115 -1.89 -2.79 11.13
N GLU A 116 -2.68 -2.71 10.06
CA GLU A 116 -4.12 -2.46 10.17
C GLU A 116 -4.85 -3.62 10.86
N SER A 117 -4.50 -4.84 10.48
CA SER A 117 -5.04 -6.08 11.07
C SER A 117 -4.51 -6.34 12.48
N CYS A 118 -3.21 -6.14 12.71
CA CYS A 118 -2.56 -6.34 14.00
C CYS A 118 -1.45 -5.31 14.21
N GLY A 119 -1.64 -4.35 15.11
CA GLY A 119 -0.66 -3.29 15.37
C GLY A 119 0.75 -3.80 15.72
N TRP A 120 0.87 -4.95 16.37
CA TRP A 120 2.16 -5.58 16.73
C TRP A 120 2.97 -6.04 15.52
N ALA A 121 2.35 -6.19 14.33
CA ALA A 121 3.08 -6.50 13.11
C ALA A 121 4.19 -5.48 12.80
N LEU A 122 4.12 -4.27 13.36
CA LEU A 122 5.18 -3.26 13.24
C LEU A 122 6.56 -3.76 13.72
N GLU A 123 6.61 -4.71 14.66
CA GLU A 123 7.85 -5.34 15.12
C GLU A 123 8.69 -5.92 13.96
N PHE A 124 8.01 -6.57 13.02
CA PHE A 124 8.63 -7.28 11.91
C PHE A 124 8.87 -6.38 10.69
N ALA A 125 8.27 -5.19 10.64
CA ALA A 125 8.51 -4.26 9.56
C ALA A 125 10.00 -3.87 9.49
N SER A 126 10.47 -3.57 8.28
CA SER A 126 11.84 -3.07 8.09
C SER A 126 12.12 -1.85 8.98
N SER A 127 13.38 -1.68 9.37
CA SER A 127 13.80 -0.55 10.20
C SER A 127 13.42 0.81 9.61
N LEU A 128 13.42 0.93 8.27
CA LEU A 128 12.96 2.13 7.56
C LEU A 128 11.48 2.40 7.81
N LEU A 129 10.61 1.40 7.69
CA LEU A 129 9.17 1.59 7.90
C LEU A 129 8.80 1.82 9.37
N ARG A 130 9.60 1.32 10.32
CA ARG A 130 9.47 1.65 11.75
C ARG A 130 9.81 3.11 12.07
N THR A 131 10.41 3.84 11.13
CA THR A 131 10.66 5.29 11.22
C THR A 131 9.64 6.12 10.45
N ASP A 132 8.73 5.50 9.69
CA ASP A 132 7.67 6.21 8.96
C ASP A 132 6.52 6.56 9.91
N PRO A 133 6.25 7.85 10.18
CA PRO A 133 5.17 8.27 11.07
C PRO A 133 3.79 7.76 10.63
N SER A 134 3.55 7.64 9.32
CA SER A 134 2.26 7.22 8.79
C SER A 134 1.98 5.73 9.06
N VAL A 135 3.01 4.89 8.98
CA VAL A 135 2.93 3.47 9.28
C VAL A 135 2.78 3.26 10.78
N VAL A 136 3.59 3.94 11.59
CA VAL A 136 3.54 3.84 13.05
C VAL A 136 2.21 4.32 13.60
N LEU A 137 1.67 5.44 13.12
CA LEU A 137 0.35 5.91 13.54
C LEU A 137 -0.75 4.90 13.20
N ARG A 138 -0.64 4.20 12.07
CA ARG A 138 -1.61 3.15 11.73
C ARG A 138 -1.52 1.97 12.68
N ALA A 139 -0.30 1.53 13.00
CA ALA A 139 -0.06 0.47 13.97
C ALA A 139 -0.58 0.85 15.37
N VAL A 140 -0.28 2.06 15.86
CA VAL A 140 -0.76 2.59 17.15
C VAL A 140 -2.29 2.69 17.21
N ARG A 141 -2.92 3.04 16.09
CA ARG A 141 -4.40 3.05 16.00
C ARG A 141 -5.01 1.65 15.99
N SER A 142 -4.28 0.63 15.54
CA SER A 142 -4.72 -0.75 15.65
C SER A 142 -4.49 -1.27 17.08
N ASP A 143 -3.27 -1.14 17.60
CA ASP A 143 -2.90 -1.42 18.98
C ASP A 143 -1.93 -0.35 19.50
N ALA A 144 -2.34 0.35 20.55
CA ALA A 144 -1.57 1.44 21.15
C ALA A 144 -0.19 1.00 21.68
N LEU A 145 -0.03 -0.27 22.09
CA LEU A 145 1.24 -0.80 22.57
C LEU A 145 2.26 -1.00 21.44
N ALA A 146 1.83 -0.98 20.17
CA ALA A 146 2.73 -1.04 19.01
C ALA A 146 3.74 0.12 18.97
N LEU A 147 3.52 1.20 19.75
CA LEU A 147 4.49 2.27 19.97
C LEU A 147 5.86 1.73 20.43
N GLU A 148 5.91 0.59 21.14
CA GLU A 148 7.15 -0.07 21.54
C GLU A 148 8.10 -0.32 20.36
N PHE A 149 7.53 -0.72 19.22
CA PHE A 149 8.30 -1.07 18.03
C PHE A 149 8.64 0.13 17.15
N ALA A 150 8.08 1.30 17.42
CA ALA A 150 8.45 2.52 16.70
C ALA A 150 9.93 2.88 16.93
N SER A 151 10.52 3.59 15.98
CA SER A 151 11.86 4.13 16.15
C SER A 151 11.96 5.07 17.36
N GLU A 152 13.16 5.20 17.93
CA GLU A 152 13.40 6.06 19.08
C GLU A 152 13.03 7.54 18.83
N ALA A 153 13.15 8.00 17.59
CA ALA A 153 12.72 9.33 17.18
C ALA A 153 11.20 9.49 17.29
N LEU A 154 10.42 8.50 16.83
CA LEU A 154 8.96 8.56 16.90
C LEU A 154 8.42 8.33 18.32
N ARG A 155 9.15 7.63 19.20
CA ARG A 155 8.83 7.54 20.64
C ARG A 155 9.12 8.86 21.39
N ARG A 156 9.77 9.84 20.75
CA ARG A 156 9.91 11.23 21.22
C ARG A 156 8.90 12.17 20.56
N ASP A 157 8.15 11.72 19.57
CA ASP A 157 7.12 12.53 18.93
C ASP A 157 5.91 12.63 19.86
N SER A 158 5.66 13.84 20.38
CA SER A 158 4.56 14.07 21.31
C SER A 158 3.19 13.77 20.69
N GLY A 159 3.02 13.95 19.38
CA GLY A 159 1.75 13.69 18.70
C GLY A 159 1.45 12.20 18.62
N ILE A 160 2.43 11.40 18.20
CA ILE A 160 2.29 9.93 18.14
C ILE A 160 2.11 9.33 19.53
N VAL A 161 2.91 9.79 20.51
CA VAL A 161 2.81 9.31 21.89
C VAL A 161 1.47 9.68 22.50
N LEU A 162 0.97 10.90 22.29
CA LEU A 162 -0.32 11.32 22.81
C LEU A 162 -1.47 10.47 22.21
N GLU A 163 -1.43 10.18 20.91
CA GLU A 163 -2.38 9.27 20.27
C GLU A 163 -2.36 7.89 20.95
N ALA A 164 -1.18 7.30 21.13
CA ALA A 164 -1.04 5.98 21.76
C ALA A 164 -1.57 5.98 23.20
N VAL A 165 -1.14 6.96 23.99
CA VAL A 165 -1.49 7.10 25.40
C VAL A 165 -2.98 7.37 25.62
N SER A 166 -3.61 8.15 24.73
CA SER A 166 -5.05 8.43 24.81
C SER A 166 -5.91 7.18 24.62
N ARG A 167 -5.40 6.19 23.87
CA ARG A 167 -6.07 4.91 23.61
C ARG A 167 -5.76 3.87 24.67
N ASN A 168 -4.52 3.83 25.14
CA ASN A 168 -4.09 2.96 26.22
C ASN A 168 -2.99 3.66 27.02
N GLY A 169 -3.30 4.07 28.25
CA GLY A 169 -2.35 4.76 29.13
C GLY A 169 -1.08 3.96 29.42
N TRP A 170 -1.09 2.64 29.26
CA TRP A 170 0.11 1.81 29.37
C TRP A 170 1.15 2.13 28.29
N ALA A 171 0.75 2.63 27.12
CA ALA A 171 1.67 3.03 26.05
C ALA A 171 2.69 4.10 26.50
N LEU A 172 2.41 4.81 27.60
CA LEU A 172 3.33 5.76 28.21
C LEU A 172 4.67 5.12 28.58
N CYS A 173 4.71 3.83 28.92
CA CYS A 173 5.95 3.15 29.29
C CYS A 173 6.97 3.10 28.14
N PHE A 174 6.50 3.14 26.89
CA PHE A 174 7.31 3.11 25.68
C PHE A 174 7.73 4.50 25.19
N ALA A 175 7.10 5.56 25.69
CA ALA A 175 7.51 6.92 25.37
C ALA A 175 8.91 7.23 25.91
N SER A 176 9.58 8.21 25.29
CA SER A 176 10.86 8.71 25.79
C SER A 176 10.77 9.23 27.24
N GLU A 177 11.90 9.25 27.94
CA GLU A 177 11.98 9.76 29.32
C GLU A 177 11.44 11.18 29.49
N GLU A 178 11.64 12.03 28.51
CA GLU A 178 11.18 13.42 28.51
C GLU A 178 9.64 13.46 28.48
N LEU A 179 9.03 12.70 27.57
CA LEU A 179 7.58 12.65 27.43
C LEU A 179 6.89 11.93 28.61
N ARG A 180 7.55 10.94 29.22
CA ARG A 180 7.08 10.30 30.47
C ARG A 180 7.01 11.24 31.66
N ARG A 181 7.76 12.35 31.62
CA ARG A 181 7.71 13.44 32.63
C ARG A 181 6.86 14.62 32.18
N SER A 182 6.33 14.59 30.95
CA SER A 182 5.44 15.64 30.45
C SER A 182 4.10 15.55 31.16
N ARG A 183 3.75 16.62 31.87
CA ARG A 183 2.48 16.71 32.59
C ARG A 183 1.28 16.46 31.67
N GLU A 184 1.31 17.00 30.45
CA GLU A 184 0.23 16.84 29.48
C GLU A 184 -0.01 15.37 29.14
N ILE A 185 1.06 14.65 28.76
CA ILE A 185 0.98 13.25 28.34
C ILE A 185 0.64 12.34 29.51
N VAL A 186 1.22 12.58 30.69
CA VAL A 186 0.90 11.80 31.90
C VAL A 186 -0.57 11.98 32.29
N MET A 187 -1.10 13.20 32.22
CA MET A 187 -2.52 13.44 32.48
C MET A 187 -3.43 12.75 31.46
N ALA A 188 -3.04 12.72 30.18
CA ALA A 188 -3.74 11.95 29.16
C ALA A 188 -3.72 10.44 29.46
N ALA A 189 -2.58 9.91 29.93
CA ALA A 189 -2.44 8.51 30.31
C ALA A 189 -3.37 8.15 31.47
N VAL A 190 -3.36 8.97 32.52
CA VAL A 190 -4.26 8.79 33.66
C VAL A 190 -5.70 8.89 33.22
N ALA A 191 -6.08 9.87 32.39
CA ALA A 191 -7.46 9.98 31.91
C ALA A 191 -7.93 8.73 31.14
N SER A 192 -7.08 8.14 30.30
CA SER A 192 -7.41 6.93 29.52
C SER A 192 -7.66 5.67 30.38
N ILE A 193 -7.06 5.59 31.58
CA ILE A 193 -7.15 4.40 32.45
C ILE A 193 -8.46 4.41 33.26
N TRP A 194 -8.96 5.59 33.62
CA TRP A 194 -10.13 5.76 34.50
C TRP A 194 -11.43 6.00 33.72
N GLY A 195 -11.35 6.06 32.38
CA GLY A 195 -12.49 6.20 31.47
C GLY A 195 -13.10 4.87 30.98
N MET A 196 -12.64 3.72 31.49
CA MET A 196 -13.29 2.40 31.34
C MET A 196 -14.22 2.12 32.51
#